data_AF-A0A4U9VI42-F1
#
_entry.id   AF-A0A4U9VI42-F1
#
_cell.length_a   1.000
_cell.length_b   1.000
_cell.length_c   1.000
_cell.angle_alpha   90.00
_cell.angle_beta   90.00
_cell.angle_gamma   90.00
#
_symmetry.space_group_name_H-M   'P 1'
#
loop_
_entity.id
_entity.type
_entity.pdbx_description
1 polymer ?
#
loop_
_entity_poly.entity_id
_entity_poly.type
_entity_poly.pdbx_seq_one_letter_code
_entity_poly.pdbx_strand_id
1 'polypeptide(L)'
;MVDAMTGQDAANTAKAFNEALPLTGVVLTKVDGDARGGAALSIRHITGKPIKFLGVGEKTDALEPFHPDRVASRILGMGDVLSLIEDIESKVDRAQAEKLASKLKKGDRFRSDRLPRPA
;
A
#
# COMPACT_ATOMS: atom_id res chain seq x y z
N MET A 1 9.26 11.56 13.40
CA MET A 1 9.19 11.88 11.95
C MET A 1 10.13 10.93 11.25
N VAL A 2 9.71 10.33 10.13
CA VAL A 2 10.49 9.31 9.42
C VAL A 2 10.52 9.63 7.93
N ASP A 3 11.67 9.42 7.29
CA ASP A 3 11.88 9.65 5.86
C ASP A 3 11.38 8.43 5.06
N ALA A 4 10.61 8.68 4.00
CA ALA A 4 10.01 7.64 3.17
C ALA A 4 11.05 6.89 2.32
N MET A 5 12.20 7.47 2.03
CA MET A 5 13.25 6.83 1.25
C MET A 5 14.05 5.78 2.04
N THR A 6 13.98 5.80 3.37
CA THR A 6 14.73 4.87 4.23
C THR A 6 14.13 3.47 4.28
N GLY A 7 12.96 3.25 3.67
CA GLY A 7 12.38 1.92 3.43
C GLY A 7 12.19 1.09 4.70
N GLN A 8 12.85 -0.07 4.77
CA GLN A 8 12.73 -1.04 5.87
C GLN A 8 13.40 -0.55 7.16
N ASP A 9 14.51 0.19 7.06
CA ASP A 9 15.24 0.70 8.23
C ASP A 9 14.41 1.73 9.00
N ALA A 10 13.68 2.57 8.26
CA ALA A 10 12.71 3.50 8.81
C ALA A 10 11.67 2.81 9.71
N ALA A 11 11.24 1.60 9.34
CA ALA A 11 10.25 0.85 10.10
C ALA A 11 10.82 0.26 11.39
N ASN A 12 12.07 -0.20 11.37
CA ASN A 12 12.79 -0.66 12.57
C ASN A 12 13.01 0.49 13.56
N THR A 13 13.42 1.67 13.07
CA THR A 13 13.57 2.86 13.91
C THR A 13 12.23 3.27 14.53
N ALA A 14 11.15 3.28 13.76
CA ALA A 14 9.83 3.63 14.25
C ALA A 14 9.32 2.63 15.30
N LYS A 15 9.65 1.34 15.16
CA LYS A 15 9.35 0.30 16.14
C LYS A 15 10.05 0.57 17.48
N ALA A 16 11.37 0.70 17.45
CA ALA A 16 12.17 0.95 18.65
C ALA A 16 11.73 2.23 19.38
N PHE A 17 11.40 3.27 18.62
CA PHE A 17 10.91 4.52 19.19
C PHE A 17 9.52 4.36 19.84
N ASN A 18 8.63 3.60 19.22
CA ASN A 18 7.29 3.32 19.77
C ASN A 18 7.33 2.43 21.02
N GLU A 19 8.31 1.54 21.12
CA GLU A 19 8.55 0.73 22.33
C GLU A 19 9.09 1.59 23.49
N ALA A 20 9.96 2.55 23.19
CA ALA A 20 10.49 3.47 24.20
C ALA A 20 9.47 4.55 24.63
N LEU A 21 8.65 5.04 23.70
CA LEU A 21 7.63 6.05 23.96
C LEU A 21 6.39 5.78 23.10
N PRO A 22 5.20 5.60 23.70
CA PRO A 22 3.98 5.33 22.94
C PRO A 22 3.66 6.44 21.96
N LEU A 23 3.76 6.14 20.66
CA LEU A 23 3.43 7.10 19.61
C LEU A 23 1.90 7.20 19.45
N THR A 24 1.41 8.40 19.21
CA THR A 24 -0.01 8.68 18.88
C THR A 24 -0.23 8.80 17.37
N GLY A 25 0.84 8.98 16.60
CA GLY A 25 0.82 9.03 15.15
C GLY A 25 2.21 9.26 14.55
N VAL A 26 2.29 9.16 13.23
CA VAL A 26 3.54 9.30 12.46
C VAL A 26 3.39 10.37 11.38
N VAL A 27 4.47 11.10 11.13
CA VAL A 27 4.62 11.99 9.97
C VAL A 27 5.70 11.41 9.07
N LEU A 28 5.37 11.24 7.79
CA LEU A 28 6.30 10.78 6.75
C LEU A 28 6.73 11.98 5.91
N THR A 29 7.99 12.03 5.50
CA THR A 29 8.51 13.11 4.64
C THR A 29 9.25 12.55 3.43
N LYS A 30 9.52 13.43 2.45
CA LYS A 30 10.12 13.08 1.15
C LYS A 30 9.29 12.04 0.40
N VAL A 31 7.98 12.28 0.40
CA VAL A 31 6.97 11.46 -0.27
C VAL A 31 6.73 11.96 -1.70
N ASP A 32 7.76 12.55 -2.30
CA ASP A 32 7.82 13.14 -3.64
C ASP A 32 8.55 12.25 -4.67
N GLY A 33 9.17 11.14 -4.25
CA GLY A 33 9.82 10.15 -5.13
C GLY A 33 8.94 8.96 -5.53
N ASP A 34 9.48 7.90 -6.13
CA ASP A 34 8.72 6.70 -6.56
C ASP A 34 8.46 5.69 -5.40
N ALA A 35 9.04 5.95 -4.21
CA ALA A 35 9.03 5.05 -3.05
C ALA A 35 7.82 5.21 -2.10
N ARG A 36 6.78 5.95 -2.50
CA ARG A 36 5.80 6.58 -1.58
C ARG A 36 4.90 5.62 -0.81
N GLY A 37 4.62 4.46 -1.39
CA GLY A 37 3.61 3.54 -0.87
C GLY A 37 4.13 2.52 0.15
N GLY A 38 5.31 1.96 -0.14
CA GLY A 38 5.88 0.87 0.64
C GLY A 38 6.26 1.29 2.06
N ALA A 39 6.92 2.44 2.22
CA ALA A 39 7.31 2.96 3.53
C ALA A 39 6.10 3.27 4.43
N ALA A 40 5.03 3.85 3.86
CA ALA A 40 3.80 4.14 4.57
C ALA A 40 3.12 2.85 5.07
N LEU A 41 3.06 1.83 4.23
CA LEU A 41 2.49 0.53 4.59
C LEU A 41 3.33 -0.16 5.68
N SER A 42 4.65 -0.23 5.52
CA SER A 42 5.56 -0.86 6.47
C SER A 42 5.51 -0.21 7.83
N ILE A 43 5.58 1.13 7.90
CA ILE A 43 5.52 1.86 9.17
C ILE A 43 4.16 1.66 9.85
N ARG A 44 3.05 1.72 9.10
CA ARG A 44 1.73 1.48 9.67
C ARG A 44 1.59 0.05 10.20
N HIS A 45 2.11 -0.93 9.46
CA HIS A 45 2.04 -2.34 9.84
C HIS A 45 2.85 -2.62 11.12
N ILE A 46 4.05 -2.06 11.22
CA ILE A 46 4.98 -2.33 12.32
C ILE A 46 4.62 -1.54 13.59
N THR A 47 4.29 -0.25 13.45
CA THR A 47 3.99 0.60 14.61
C THR A 47 2.54 0.50 15.06
N GLY A 48 1.63 0.08 14.18
CA GLY A 48 0.18 0.12 14.39
C GLY A 48 -0.40 1.53 14.49
N LYS A 49 0.42 2.58 14.37
CA LYS A 49 0.00 3.97 14.59
C LYS A 49 -0.46 4.66 13.30
N PRO A 50 -1.46 5.54 13.37
CA PRO A 50 -1.93 6.25 12.19
C PRO A 50 -0.89 7.24 11.68
N ILE A 51 -0.73 7.30 10.36
CA ILE A 51 0.02 8.38 9.71
C ILE A 51 -0.90 9.61 9.68
N LYS A 52 -0.38 10.77 10.09
CA LYS A 52 -1.15 12.02 10.22
C LYS A 52 -0.89 12.97 9.05
N PHE A 53 0.38 13.10 8.65
CA PHE A 53 0.81 14.03 7.60
C PHE A 53 1.88 13.41 6.69
N LEU A 54 1.97 13.96 5.48
CA LEU A 54 2.94 13.64 4.44
C LEU A 54 3.70 14.91 4.04
N GLY A 55 5.02 14.88 4.08
CA GLY A 55 5.88 15.90 3.49
C GLY A 55 6.14 15.57 2.02
N VAL A 56 5.54 16.33 1.10
CA VAL A 56 5.55 16.10 -0.36
C VAL A 56 6.54 17.00 -1.09
N GLY A 57 7.49 17.60 -0.37
CA GLY A 57 8.53 18.46 -0.92
C GLY A 57 9.31 19.17 0.19
N GLU A 58 10.20 20.09 -0.20
CA GLU A 58 11.12 20.78 0.72
C GLU A 58 10.60 22.14 1.19
N LYS A 59 9.58 22.68 0.52
CA LYS A 59 9.03 23.98 0.86
C LYS A 59 8.18 23.93 2.14
N THR A 60 8.03 25.08 2.80
CA THR A 60 7.27 25.19 4.06
C THR A 60 5.78 24.84 3.93
N ASP A 61 5.23 24.95 2.71
CA ASP A 61 3.86 24.58 2.36
C ASP A 61 3.71 23.12 1.91
N ALA A 62 4.81 22.36 1.82
CA ALA A 62 4.81 20.98 1.30
C ALA A 62 4.45 19.93 2.36
N LEU A 63 3.53 20.25 3.28
CA LEU A 63 3.01 19.34 4.30
C LEU A 63 1.50 19.13 4.09
N GLU A 64 1.13 17.92 3.71
CA GLU A 64 -0.26 17.55 3.39
C GLU A 64 -0.85 16.59 4.44
N PRO A 65 -2.16 16.64 4.70
CA PRO A 65 -2.85 15.62 5.48
C PRO A 65 -2.74 14.24 4.82
N PHE A 66 -2.62 13.19 5.65
CA PHE A 66 -2.57 11.82 5.15
C PHE A 66 -3.96 11.33 4.70
N HIS A 67 -4.07 10.91 3.44
CA HIS A 67 -5.28 10.31 2.87
C HIS A 67 -5.04 8.83 2.52
N PRO A 68 -5.53 7.88 3.33
CA PRO A 68 -5.26 6.45 3.14
C PRO A 68 -5.78 5.93 1.80
N ASP A 69 -6.95 6.38 1.34
CA ASP A 69 -7.54 5.94 0.08
C ASP A 69 -6.65 6.28 -1.12
N ARG A 70 -6.09 7.49 -1.14
CA ARG A 70 -5.17 7.94 -2.22
C ARG A 70 -3.88 7.12 -2.22
N VAL A 71 -3.37 6.77 -1.05
CA VAL A 71 -2.14 6.00 -0.89
C VAL A 71 -2.37 4.54 -1.27
N ALA A 72 -3.49 3.95 -0.83
CA ALA A 72 -3.88 2.59 -1.20
C ALA A 72 -4.10 2.45 -2.71
N SER A 73 -4.84 3.37 -3.33
CA SER A 73 -5.06 3.36 -4.79
C SER A 73 -3.76 3.47 -5.58
N ARG A 74 -2.77 4.23 -5.09
CA ARG A 74 -1.45 4.33 -5.71
C ARG A 74 -0.63 3.05 -5.53
N ILE A 75 -0.60 2.47 -4.33
CA ILE A 75 0.13 1.22 -4.04
C ILE A 75 -0.41 0.06 -4.87
N LEU A 76 -1.74 -0.06 -4.93
CA LEU A 76 -2.42 -1.13 -5.65
C LEU A 76 -2.48 -0.88 -7.16
N GLY A 77 -1.99 0.28 -7.63
CA GLY A 77 -2.14 0.69 -9.02
C GLY A 77 -3.60 0.68 -9.46
N MET A 78 -4.57 0.97 -8.58
CA MET A 78 -6.01 0.86 -8.91
C MET A 78 -6.47 1.88 -9.95
N GLY A 79 -5.64 2.88 -10.30
CA GLY A 79 -5.80 3.65 -11.54
C GLY A 79 -5.55 2.78 -12.78
N ASP A 80 -4.54 1.93 -12.75
CA ASP A 80 -4.23 0.96 -13.80
C ASP A 80 -5.16 -0.26 -13.76
N VAL A 81 -5.56 -0.80 -12.61
CA VAL A 81 -6.42 -2.01 -12.57
C VAL A 81 -7.83 -1.71 -13.07
N LEU A 82 -8.44 -0.58 -12.68
CA LEU A 82 -9.75 -0.18 -13.19
C LEU A 82 -9.66 0.17 -14.68
N SER A 83 -8.65 0.95 -15.09
CA SER A 83 -8.42 1.24 -16.51
C SER A 83 -8.13 -0.04 -17.31
N LEU A 84 -7.40 -1.00 -16.76
CA LEU A 84 -7.11 -2.30 -17.38
C LEU A 84 -8.37 -3.15 -17.49
N ILE A 85 -9.26 -3.11 -16.49
CA ILE A 85 -10.57 -3.78 -16.55
C ILE A 85 -11.44 -3.13 -17.64
N GLU A 86 -11.48 -1.81 -17.73
CA GLU A 86 -12.20 -1.07 -18.78
C GLU A 86 -11.60 -1.33 -20.19
N ASP A 87 -10.27 -1.38 -20.29
CA ASP A 87 -9.54 -1.70 -21.53
C ASP A 87 -9.75 -3.18 -21.93
N ILE A 88 -9.84 -4.08 -20.95
CA ILE A 88 -10.14 -5.50 -21.18
C ILE A 88 -11.61 -5.67 -21.54
N GLU A 89 -12.56 -5.03 -20.85
CA GLU A 89 -13.99 -5.09 -21.19
C GLU A 89 -14.29 -4.49 -22.59
N SER A 90 -13.54 -3.46 -23.00
CA SER A 90 -13.69 -2.87 -24.34
C SER A 90 -13.01 -3.69 -25.45
N LYS A 91 -11.99 -4.50 -25.15
CA LYS A 91 -11.24 -5.31 -26.12
C LYS A 91 -11.59 -6.81 -26.11
N VAL A 92 -12.26 -7.30 -25.06
CA VAL A 92 -12.57 -8.72 -24.88
C VAL A 92 -14.08 -8.92 -24.94
N ASP A 93 -14.51 -9.64 -25.98
CA ASP A 93 -15.89 -10.08 -26.19
C ASP A 93 -16.41 -10.78 -24.91
N ARG A 94 -17.65 -10.46 -24.48
CA ARG A 94 -18.23 -10.85 -23.17
C ARG A 94 -18.01 -12.33 -22.81
N ALA A 95 -18.00 -13.20 -23.82
CA ALA A 95 -17.80 -14.64 -23.69
C ALA A 95 -16.37 -15.06 -23.25
N GLN A 96 -15.34 -14.27 -23.53
CA GLN A 96 -13.96 -14.54 -23.14
C GLN A 96 -13.66 -14.06 -21.71
N ALA A 97 -14.25 -12.94 -21.27
CA ALA A 97 -14.15 -12.44 -19.90
C ALA A 97 -14.71 -13.44 -18.88
N GLU A 98 -15.86 -14.07 -19.18
CA GLU A 98 -16.45 -15.13 -18.35
C GLU A 98 -15.56 -16.38 -18.24
N LYS A 99 -14.87 -16.75 -19.33
CA LYS A 99 -13.89 -17.85 -19.32
C LYS A 99 -12.65 -17.52 -18.50
N LEU A 100 -12.19 -16.27 -18.48
CA LEU A 100 -11.05 -15.86 -17.68
C LEU A 100 -11.42 -15.79 -16.19
N ALA A 101 -12.57 -15.20 -15.86
CA ALA A 101 -13.09 -15.13 -14.49
C ALA A 101 -13.33 -16.52 -13.88
N SER A 102 -13.85 -17.47 -14.67
CA SER A 102 -14.03 -18.86 -14.23
C SER A 102 -12.72 -19.63 -14.05
N LYS A 103 -11.67 -19.31 -14.82
CA LYS A 103 -10.31 -19.85 -14.60
C LYS A 103 -9.66 -19.27 -13.35
N LEU A 104 -9.81 -17.97 -13.08
CA LEU A 104 -9.30 -17.32 -11.87
C LEU A 104 -9.99 -17.86 -10.60
N LYS A 105 -11.32 -18.03 -10.62
CA LYS A 105 -12.07 -18.68 -9.53
C LYS A 105 -11.66 -20.14 -9.29
N LYS A 106 -11.23 -20.86 -10.32
CA LYS A 106 -10.68 -22.23 -10.17
C LYS A 106 -9.25 -22.23 -9.62
N GLY A 107 -8.43 -21.23 -9.96
CA GLY A 107 -7.06 -21.08 -9.45
C GLY A 107 -6.99 -20.77 -7.96
N ASP A 108 -7.91 -19.96 -7.43
CA ASP A 108 -7.97 -19.67 -5.98
C ASP A 108 -8.39 -20.88 -5.13
N ARG A 109 -9.21 -21.79 -5.67
CA ARG A 109 -9.48 -23.07 -5.01
C ARG A 109 -8.25 -23.98 -4.92
N PHE A 110 -7.28 -23.83 -5.84
CA PHE A 110 -6.05 -24.61 -5.82
C PHE A 110 -5.01 -24.06 -4.83
N ARG A 111 -5.04 -22.75 -4.53
CA ARG A 111 -4.14 -22.13 -3.54
C ARG A 111 -4.64 -22.29 -2.10
N SER A 112 -5.95 -22.37 -1.88
CA SER A 112 -6.52 -22.55 -0.53
C SER A 112 -6.32 -23.95 0.05
N ASP A 113 -5.96 -24.96 -0.76
CA ASP A 113 -5.76 -26.35 -0.34
C ASP A 113 -4.30 -26.69 0.05
N ARG A 114 -3.39 -25.70 0.03
CA ARG A 114 -1.96 -25.91 0.28
C ARG A 114 -1.37 -25.15 1.46
N LEU A 115 -2.19 -24.56 2.33
CA LEU A 115 -1.71 -24.03 3.61
C LEU A 115 -1.68 -25.16 4.64
N PRO A 116 -0.50 -25.64 5.11
CA PRO A 116 -0.45 -26.51 6.27
C PRO A 116 -0.98 -25.73 7.47
N ARG A 117 -2.00 -26.28 8.16
CA ARG A 117 -2.46 -25.74 9.44
C ARG A 117 -1.31 -25.91 10.46
N PRO A 118 -0.92 -24.86 11.20
CA PRO A 118 0.09 -25.00 12.24
C PRO A 118 -0.45 -25.94 13.33
N ALA A 119 0.41 -26.86 13.77
CA ALA A 119 0.20 -27.73 14.92
C ALA A 119 0.38 -26.94 16.23
#